data_AF-A0A5P9PCS6-F1
#
_entry.id   AF-A0A5P9PCS6-F1
#
_cell.length_a   1.000
_cell.length_b   1.000
_cell.length_c   1.000
_cell.angle_alpha   90.00
_cell.angle_beta   90.00
_cell.angle_gamma   90.00
#
_symmetry.space_group_name_H-M   'P 1'
#
loop_
_entity.id
_entity.type
_entity.pdbx_description
1 polymer ?
#
loop_
_entity_poly.entity_id
_entity_poly.type
_entity_poly.pdbx_seq_one_letter_code
_entity_poly.pdbx_strand_id
1 'polypeptide(L)'
;MRQKASRLAVTAAGLACALTLTACGDNKPADNAAAPPAAPPSAAPSSAAAADGNTGAWVNEFCGALGPLADLGQLQPPDMKPGDLAGARTAVGDFLGKIEGSVGPVVDDLEKLDKAPMQAGEDAKSSVLELFKPVRDEAKSAKEKLDAAPADDANAVKEAATSLQNVGKGLQKASTGMSSAKGTAEVEAAGKDQPNCKKLNG
;
A
#
# COMPACT_ATOMS: atom_id res chain seq x y z
N MET A 1 11.71 5.27 -40.25
CA MET A 1 11.22 6.55 -40.79
C MET A 1 11.15 7.57 -39.65
N ARG A 2 11.88 8.68 -39.80
CA ARG A 2 11.72 10.03 -39.24
C ARG A 2 11.19 10.24 -37.81
N GLN A 3 12.12 10.69 -36.96
CA GLN A 3 11.91 11.54 -35.78
C GLN A 3 11.00 12.75 -36.10
N LYS A 4 10.12 13.11 -35.17
CA LYS A 4 9.64 14.49 -35.03
C LYS A 4 9.70 14.90 -33.56
N ALA A 5 10.70 15.71 -33.27
CA ALA A 5 10.76 16.57 -32.11
C ALA A 5 9.71 17.69 -32.27
N SER A 6 8.97 17.99 -31.21
CA SER A 6 8.27 19.27 -31.07
C SER A 6 8.75 19.92 -29.78
N ARG A 7 9.64 20.90 -29.94
CA ARG A 7 9.91 21.95 -28.96
C ARG A 7 8.82 23.00 -29.13
N LEU A 8 8.19 23.43 -28.03
CA LEU A 8 7.45 24.68 -27.99
C LEU A 8 7.87 25.46 -26.74
N ALA A 9 8.11 26.74 -26.98
CA ALA A 9 8.83 27.66 -26.13
C ALA A 9 7.88 28.50 -25.25
N VAL A 10 8.40 28.83 -24.07
CA VAL A 10 8.33 30.09 -23.30
C VAL A 10 7.26 31.13 -23.70
N THR A 11 6.44 31.53 -22.73
CA THR A 11 6.01 32.93 -22.55
C THR A 11 5.94 33.28 -21.07
N ALA A 12 6.66 34.34 -20.68
CA ALA A 12 6.65 34.99 -19.39
C ALA A 12 5.85 36.30 -19.46
N ALA A 13 5.01 36.56 -18.46
CA ALA A 13 4.46 37.85 -18.02
C ALA A 13 3.65 37.55 -16.74
N GLY A 14 3.73 38.23 -15.59
CA GLY A 14 4.08 39.62 -15.29
C GLY A 14 2.84 40.33 -14.70
N LEU A 15 3.01 41.04 -13.57
CA LEU A 15 2.07 41.89 -12.78
C LEU A 15 1.19 41.16 -11.73
N ALA A 16 1.23 41.42 -10.41
CA ALA A 16 1.41 42.61 -9.54
C ALA A 16 0.10 43.35 -9.16
N CYS A 17 -0.11 43.49 -7.83
CA CYS A 17 -1.03 44.39 -7.09
C CYS A 17 -2.55 44.07 -7.20
N ALA A 18 -3.43 44.34 -6.22
CA ALA A 18 -3.41 45.25 -5.08
C ALA A 18 -4.39 44.78 -3.98
N LEU A 19 -4.08 45.16 -2.74
CA LEU A 19 -4.96 45.15 -1.58
C LEU A 19 -6.04 46.24 -1.73
N THR A 20 -7.30 45.90 -1.43
CA THR A 20 -8.31 46.91 -1.09
C THR A 20 -9.12 46.45 0.11
N LEU A 21 -8.77 46.96 1.30
CA LEU A 21 -9.69 47.10 2.41
C LEU A 21 -10.64 48.26 2.11
N THR A 22 -11.94 48.02 2.20
CA THR A 22 -12.96 49.08 2.32
C THR A 22 -13.81 48.83 3.55
N ALA A 23 -13.80 49.83 4.43
CA ALA A 23 -14.52 49.94 5.68
C ALA A 23 -15.75 50.87 5.54
N CYS A 24 -16.56 50.93 6.62
CA CYS A 24 -17.75 51.75 6.91
C CYS A 24 -19.08 51.26 6.29
N GLY A 25 -20.19 51.05 6.99
CA GLY A 25 -20.64 51.45 8.33
C GLY A 25 -21.78 52.48 8.23
N ASP A 26 -23.03 52.13 8.62
CA ASP A 26 -23.88 52.87 9.58
C ASP A 26 -25.28 52.21 9.81
N ASN A 27 -25.86 52.49 10.98
CA ASN A 27 -26.93 51.80 11.73
C ASN A 27 -28.39 52.17 11.36
N LYS A 28 -29.38 51.29 11.64
CA LYS A 28 -30.57 51.51 12.53
C LYS A 28 -31.48 50.24 12.65
N PRO A 29 -32.17 49.96 13.81
CA PRO A 29 -32.66 48.63 14.19
C PRO A 29 -34.18 48.43 14.08
N ALA A 30 -34.63 47.16 14.06
CA ALA A 30 -35.86 46.69 14.71
C ALA A 30 -35.96 45.15 14.73
N ASP A 31 -36.44 44.66 15.87
CA ASP A 31 -37.20 43.43 16.13
C ASP A 31 -36.56 42.02 16.13
N ASN A 32 -36.50 41.50 17.36
CA ASN A 32 -36.60 40.10 17.81
C ASN A 32 -36.53 38.99 16.75
N ALA A 33 -35.37 38.34 16.68
CA ALA A 33 -35.24 36.98 16.17
C ALA A 33 -34.39 36.16 17.17
N ALA A 34 -34.89 34.97 17.50
CA ALA A 34 -34.26 34.02 18.42
C ALA A 34 -32.80 33.72 18.03
N ALA A 35 -31.94 33.59 19.04
CA ALA A 35 -30.54 33.22 18.85
C ALA A 35 -30.43 31.81 18.22
N PRO A 36 -29.71 31.63 17.09
CA PRO A 36 -29.34 30.31 16.62
C PRO A 36 -28.30 29.69 17.59
N PRO A 37 -28.33 28.37 17.83
CA PRO A 37 -27.35 27.69 18.68
C PRO A 37 -25.94 27.87 18.11
N ALA A 38 -24.98 28.03 19.02
CA ALA A 38 -23.56 28.15 18.70
C ALA A 38 -23.10 27.00 17.79
N ALA A 39 -22.44 27.35 16.69
CA ALA A 39 -21.76 26.39 15.84
C ALA A 39 -20.66 25.67 16.66
N PRO A 40 -20.49 24.34 16.52
CA PRO A 40 -19.38 23.64 17.14
C PRO A 40 -18.05 24.19 16.59
N PRO A 41 -16.97 24.20 17.38
CA PRO A 41 -15.67 24.68 16.93
C PRO A 41 -15.23 23.90 15.68
N SER A 42 -14.91 24.63 14.61
CA SER A 42 -14.24 24.06 13.44
C SER A 42 -12.95 23.40 13.90
N ALA A 43 -12.83 22.09 13.65
CA ALA A 43 -11.59 21.37 13.83
C ALA A 43 -10.50 22.09 13.03
N ALA A 44 -9.45 22.53 13.72
CA ALA A 44 -8.26 23.06 13.09
C ALA A 44 -7.68 22.00 12.14
N PRO A 45 -7.09 22.40 11.00
CA PRO A 45 -6.36 21.45 10.16
C PRO A 45 -5.24 20.84 10.99
N SER A 46 -5.25 19.51 11.14
CA SER A 46 -4.13 18.74 11.68
C SER A 46 -2.89 19.09 10.88
N SER A 47 -2.05 19.95 11.47
CA SER A 47 -0.71 20.16 10.96
C SER A 47 0.00 18.82 11.06
N ALA A 48 0.54 18.34 9.94
CA ALA A 48 1.47 17.23 9.91
C ALA A 48 2.67 17.61 10.80
N ALA A 49 2.58 17.25 12.07
CA ALA A 49 3.67 17.41 13.00
C ALA A 49 4.84 16.58 12.46
N ALA A 50 6.03 17.18 12.44
CA ALA A 50 7.25 16.42 12.19
C ALA A 50 7.23 15.20 13.11
N ALA A 51 7.40 14.01 12.53
CA ALA A 51 7.42 12.76 13.28
C ALA A 51 8.45 12.91 14.40
N ASP A 52 7.99 12.82 15.65
CA ASP A 52 8.88 12.72 16.79
C ASP A 52 9.74 11.46 16.64
N GLY A 53 10.89 11.39 17.32
CA GLY A 53 11.89 10.33 17.10
C GLY A 53 11.34 8.91 17.21
N ASN A 54 10.29 8.69 18.01
CA ASN A 54 9.61 7.41 18.14
C ASN A 54 8.74 7.07 16.91
N THR A 55 7.99 8.06 16.39
CA THR A 55 7.22 7.92 15.15
C THR A 55 8.12 7.65 13.95
N GLY A 56 9.25 8.34 13.84
CA GLY A 56 10.21 8.10 12.77
C GLY A 56 10.78 6.67 12.79
N ALA A 57 11.19 6.19 13.97
CA ALA A 57 11.72 4.83 14.14
C ALA A 57 10.68 3.76 13.77
N TRP A 58 9.44 3.90 14.26
CA TRP A 58 8.37 2.95 13.93
C TRP A 58 8.09 2.90 12.42
N VAL A 59 8.02 4.07 11.76
CA VAL A 59 7.78 4.13 10.31
C VAL A 59 8.94 3.51 9.52
N ASN A 60 10.18 3.66 9.98
CA ASN A 60 11.32 2.99 9.37
C ASN A 60 11.22 1.46 9.45
N GLU A 61 10.80 0.92 10.60
CA GLU A 61 10.60 -0.52 10.76
C GLU A 61 9.42 -1.03 9.92
N PHE A 62 8.30 -0.28 9.90
CA PHE A 62 7.16 -0.57 9.04
C PHE A 62 7.56 -0.66 7.56
N CYS A 63 8.28 0.34 7.04
CA CYS A 63 8.80 0.28 5.66
C CYS A 63 9.82 -0.85 5.46
N GLY A 64 10.63 -1.18 6.48
CA GLY A 64 11.55 -2.30 6.43
C GLY A 64 10.84 -3.63 6.22
N ALA A 65 9.74 -3.85 6.93
CA ALA A 65 8.90 -5.04 6.81
C ALA A 65 8.28 -5.20 5.41
N LEU A 66 8.07 -4.10 4.67
CA LEU A 66 7.54 -4.14 3.29
C LEU A 66 8.60 -4.47 2.24
N GLY A 67 9.89 -4.42 2.58
CA GLY A 67 11.01 -4.63 1.64
C GLY A 67 10.88 -5.89 0.77
N PRO A 68 10.56 -7.07 1.33
CA PRO A 68 10.41 -8.30 0.54
C PRO A 68 9.29 -8.26 -0.52
N LEU A 69 8.34 -7.31 -0.45
CA LEU A 69 7.32 -7.16 -1.49
C LEU A 69 7.92 -6.70 -2.83
N ALA A 70 9.09 -6.06 -2.84
CA ALA A 70 9.76 -5.67 -4.08
C ALA A 70 10.12 -6.89 -4.96
N ASP A 71 10.38 -8.04 -4.35
CA ASP A 71 10.71 -9.26 -5.06
C ASP A 71 9.49 -9.88 -5.78
N LEU A 72 8.27 -9.61 -5.29
CA LEU A 72 7.03 -10.10 -5.92
C LEU A 72 6.82 -9.52 -7.32
N GLY A 73 7.21 -8.26 -7.53
CA GLY A 73 7.06 -7.59 -8.83
C GLY A 73 7.92 -8.24 -9.94
N GLN A 74 8.93 -9.02 -9.56
CA GLN A 74 9.84 -9.71 -10.47
C GLN A 74 9.42 -11.16 -10.74
N LEU A 75 8.41 -11.66 -10.02
CA LEU A 75 7.94 -13.03 -10.21
C LEU A 75 7.19 -13.19 -11.52
N GLN A 76 7.70 -14.06 -12.39
CA GLN A 76 7.04 -14.45 -13.62
C GLN A 76 6.30 -15.78 -13.42
N PRO A 77 5.04 -15.89 -13.89
CA PRO A 77 4.30 -17.14 -13.79
C PRO A 77 5.09 -18.29 -14.43
N PRO A 78 5.05 -19.48 -13.82
CA PRO A 78 5.87 -20.59 -14.28
C PRO A 78 5.41 -21.08 -15.67
N ASP A 79 6.38 -21.42 -16.53
CA ASP A 79 6.11 -22.08 -17.80
C ASP A 79 5.80 -23.57 -17.54
N MET A 80 4.61 -24.01 -17.94
CA MET A 80 4.17 -25.40 -17.77
C MET A 80 4.04 -26.07 -19.14
N LYS A 81 4.76 -27.17 -19.33
CA LYS A 81 4.70 -27.95 -20.57
C LYS A 81 3.53 -28.93 -20.55
N PRO A 82 2.71 -28.99 -21.62
CA PRO A 82 1.65 -30.00 -21.72
C PRO A 82 2.20 -31.42 -21.61
N GLY A 83 1.57 -32.25 -20.78
CA GLY A 83 1.93 -33.66 -20.60
C GLY A 83 3.09 -33.93 -19.62
N ASP A 84 3.71 -32.89 -19.05
CA ASP A 84 4.78 -33.02 -18.05
C ASP A 84 4.25 -32.76 -16.63
N LEU A 85 3.68 -33.79 -16.00
CA LEU A 85 3.11 -33.67 -14.66
C LEU A 85 4.17 -33.34 -13.60
N ALA A 86 5.33 -34.00 -13.65
CA ALA A 86 6.42 -33.79 -12.69
C ALA A 86 7.00 -32.38 -12.80
N GLY A 87 7.19 -31.89 -14.04
CA GLY A 87 7.58 -30.52 -14.30
C GLY A 87 6.54 -29.52 -13.80
N ALA A 88 5.25 -29.75 -14.08
CA ALA A 88 4.16 -28.88 -13.59
C ALA A 88 4.10 -28.84 -12.06
N ARG A 89 4.24 -29.98 -11.39
CA ARG A 89 4.30 -30.04 -9.92
C ARG A 89 5.43 -29.19 -9.36
N THR A 90 6.64 -29.38 -9.88
CA THR A 90 7.83 -28.63 -9.45
C THR A 90 7.64 -27.13 -9.68
N ALA A 91 7.20 -26.76 -10.88
CA ALA A 91 6.96 -25.40 -11.29
C ALA A 91 5.93 -24.67 -10.39
N VAL A 92 4.80 -25.32 -10.10
CA VAL A 92 3.75 -24.76 -9.21
C VAL A 92 4.26 -24.67 -7.77
N GLY A 93 4.88 -25.73 -7.25
CA GLY A 93 5.41 -25.76 -5.88
C GLY A 93 6.49 -24.73 -5.61
N ASP A 94 7.42 -24.54 -6.57
CA ASP A 94 8.47 -23.53 -6.50
C ASP A 94 7.89 -22.12 -6.53
N PHE A 95 6.90 -21.88 -7.38
CA PHE A 95 6.30 -20.57 -7.51
C PHE A 95 5.47 -20.19 -6.26
N LEU A 96 4.71 -21.13 -5.70
CA LEU A 96 4.04 -20.94 -4.40
C LEU A 96 5.06 -20.67 -3.28
N GLY A 97 6.18 -21.39 -3.27
CA GLY A 97 7.27 -21.18 -2.31
C GLY A 97 7.92 -19.80 -2.42
N LYS A 98 8.10 -19.27 -3.64
CA LYS A 98 8.59 -17.90 -3.86
C LYS A 98 7.62 -16.86 -3.34
N ILE A 99 6.32 -17.05 -3.57
CA ILE A 99 5.29 -16.15 -3.04
C ILE A 99 5.28 -16.19 -1.51
N GLU A 100 5.31 -17.37 -0.90
CA GLU A 100 5.41 -17.53 0.55
C GLU A 100 6.68 -16.85 1.09
N GLY A 101 7.83 -17.06 0.45
CA GLY A 101 9.10 -16.44 0.85
C GLY A 101 9.11 -14.91 0.74
N SER A 102 8.25 -14.33 -0.11
CA SER A 102 8.17 -12.87 -0.28
C SER A 102 7.07 -12.23 0.57
N VAL A 103 5.90 -12.86 0.70
CA VAL A 103 4.76 -12.33 1.47
C VAL A 103 4.83 -12.74 2.94
N GLY A 104 5.35 -13.93 3.23
CA GLY A 104 5.45 -14.48 4.58
C GLY A 104 6.16 -13.56 5.55
N PRO A 105 7.41 -13.16 5.28
CA PRO A 105 8.17 -12.26 6.14
C PRO A 105 7.46 -10.92 6.37
N VAL A 106 6.78 -10.38 5.36
CA VAL A 106 6.05 -9.11 5.46
C VAL A 106 4.93 -9.21 6.50
N VAL A 107 4.12 -10.27 6.43
CA VAL A 107 3.03 -10.47 7.40
C VAL A 107 3.60 -10.74 8.79
N ASP A 108 4.62 -11.59 8.88
CA ASP A 108 5.21 -11.98 10.17
C ASP A 108 5.89 -10.79 10.87
N ASP A 109 6.62 -9.96 10.14
CA ASP A 109 7.32 -8.79 10.68
C ASP A 109 6.34 -7.68 11.03
N LEU A 110 5.28 -7.48 10.23
CA LEU A 110 4.21 -6.56 10.59
C LEU A 110 3.43 -7.03 11.83
N GLU A 111 3.14 -8.33 11.98
CA GLU A 111 2.49 -8.87 13.19
C GLU A 111 3.35 -8.66 14.44
N LYS A 112 4.68 -8.80 14.33
CA LYS A 112 5.64 -8.57 15.42
C LYS A 112 5.92 -7.11 15.71
N LEU A 113 5.63 -6.20 14.78
CA LEU A 113 5.88 -4.78 14.96
C LEU A 113 5.11 -4.26 16.18
N ASP A 114 5.78 -3.49 17.03
CA ASP A 114 5.14 -2.86 18.18
C ASP A 114 3.98 -1.96 17.74
N LYS A 115 3.14 -1.60 18.72
CA LYS A 115 2.06 -0.64 18.52
C LYS A 115 2.62 0.68 17.96
N ALA A 116 2.03 1.15 16.88
CA ALA A 116 2.34 2.42 16.26
C ALA A 116 2.08 3.58 17.24
N PRO A 117 2.97 4.57 17.27
CA PRO A 117 2.78 5.77 18.10
C PRO A 117 1.68 6.70 17.56
N MET A 118 1.14 6.42 16.37
CA MET A 118 0.06 7.18 15.74
C MET A 118 -1.02 6.25 15.18
N GLN A 119 -2.29 6.67 15.26
CA GLN A 119 -3.43 5.89 14.76
C GLN A 119 -3.31 5.56 13.27
N ALA A 120 -2.77 6.48 12.46
CA ALA A 120 -2.55 6.22 11.04
C ALA A 120 -1.56 5.06 10.80
N GLY A 121 -0.58 4.87 11.68
CA GLY A 121 0.34 3.73 11.61
C GLY A 121 -0.36 2.40 11.92
N GLU A 122 -1.23 2.38 12.93
CA GLU A 122 -2.08 1.21 13.21
C GLU A 122 -3.00 0.89 12.03
N ASP A 123 -3.64 1.91 11.46
CA ASP A 123 -4.52 1.75 10.31
C ASP A 123 -3.76 1.20 9.08
N ALA A 124 -2.54 1.70 8.85
CA ALA A 124 -1.68 1.22 7.77
C ALA A 124 -1.21 -0.22 7.99
N LYS A 125 -0.72 -0.55 9.19
CA LYS A 125 -0.36 -1.93 9.58
C LYS A 125 -1.53 -2.89 9.38
N SER A 126 -2.71 -2.54 9.89
CA SER A 126 -3.91 -3.34 9.72
C SER A 126 -4.26 -3.52 8.24
N SER A 127 -4.25 -2.44 7.46
CA SER A 127 -4.59 -2.48 6.03
C SER A 127 -3.64 -3.40 5.26
N VAL A 128 -2.33 -3.34 5.51
CA VAL A 128 -1.37 -4.23 4.84
C VAL A 128 -1.59 -5.68 5.26
N LEU A 129 -1.79 -5.94 6.55
CA LEU A 129 -2.08 -7.31 7.02
C LEU A 129 -3.35 -7.87 6.38
N GLU A 130 -4.43 -7.10 6.29
CA GLU A 130 -5.68 -7.51 5.65
C GLU A 130 -5.50 -7.84 4.15
N LEU A 131 -4.60 -7.14 3.46
CA LEU A 131 -4.34 -7.36 2.04
C LEU A 131 -3.46 -8.59 1.79
N PHE A 132 -2.41 -8.79 2.59
CA PHE A 132 -1.36 -9.78 2.29
C PHE A 132 -1.49 -11.09 3.08
N LYS A 133 -2.09 -11.07 4.27
CA LYS A 133 -2.27 -12.30 5.05
C LYS A 133 -3.06 -13.38 4.32
N PRO A 134 -4.19 -13.08 3.63
CA PRO A 134 -4.92 -14.11 2.88
C PRO A 134 -4.09 -14.69 1.73
N VAL A 135 -3.23 -13.88 1.10
CA VAL A 135 -2.35 -14.29 0.01
C VAL A 135 -1.29 -15.26 0.52
N ARG A 136 -0.62 -14.92 1.64
CA ARG A 136 0.34 -15.80 2.31
C ARG A 136 -0.30 -17.12 2.68
N ASP A 137 -1.44 -17.07 3.35
CA ASP A 137 -2.10 -18.24 3.91
C ASP A 137 -2.57 -19.21 2.80
N GLU A 138 -3.12 -18.67 1.70
CA GLU A 138 -3.48 -19.48 0.52
C GLU A 138 -2.25 -20.11 -0.14
N ALA A 139 -1.18 -19.33 -0.36
CA ALA A 139 0.04 -19.83 -1.00
C ALA A 139 0.70 -20.94 -0.18
N LYS A 140 0.84 -20.72 1.12
CA LYS A 140 1.37 -21.70 2.07
C LYS A 140 0.51 -22.96 2.11
N SER A 141 -0.81 -22.82 2.27
CA SER A 141 -1.71 -23.97 2.34
C SER A 141 -1.69 -24.79 1.04
N ALA A 142 -1.66 -24.13 -0.11
CA ALA A 142 -1.57 -24.81 -1.40
C ALA A 142 -0.26 -25.56 -1.57
N LYS A 143 0.86 -24.96 -1.15
CA LYS A 143 2.17 -25.60 -1.17
C LYS A 143 2.22 -26.82 -0.25
N GLU A 144 1.77 -26.68 1.00
CA GLU A 144 1.72 -27.78 1.97
C GLU A 144 0.88 -28.95 1.46
N LYS A 145 -0.30 -28.68 0.88
CA LYS A 145 -1.16 -29.72 0.28
C LYS A 145 -0.49 -30.39 -0.91
N LEU A 146 0.15 -29.61 -1.79
CA LEU A 146 0.87 -30.14 -2.93
C LEU A 146 2.01 -31.05 -2.46
N ASP A 147 2.85 -30.58 -1.53
CA ASP A 147 4.02 -31.29 -1.01
C ASP A 147 3.62 -32.59 -0.27
N ALA A 148 2.46 -32.61 0.40
CA ALA A 148 1.93 -33.78 1.08
C ALA A 148 1.27 -34.81 0.15
N ALA A 149 0.82 -34.42 -1.04
CA ALA A 149 0.16 -35.31 -1.99
C ALA A 149 1.14 -36.28 -2.68
N PRO A 150 0.69 -37.45 -3.16
CA PRO A 150 1.51 -38.35 -3.98
C PRO A 150 2.12 -37.63 -5.19
N ALA A 151 3.32 -38.04 -5.61
CA ALA A 151 4.05 -37.37 -6.68
C ALA A 151 3.35 -37.46 -8.06
N ASP A 152 2.56 -38.49 -8.27
CA ASP A 152 1.76 -38.77 -9.48
C ASP A 152 0.31 -38.25 -9.38
N ASP A 153 -0.05 -37.53 -8.32
CA ASP A 153 -1.39 -36.96 -8.14
C ASP A 153 -1.61 -35.72 -9.02
N ALA A 154 -2.23 -35.95 -10.17
CA ALA A 154 -2.60 -34.88 -11.11
C ALA A 154 -3.66 -33.92 -10.56
N ASN A 155 -4.52 -34.35 -9.64
CA ASN A 155 -5.53 -33.47 -9.04
C ASN A 155 -4.87 -32.50 -8.07
N ALA A 156 -3.91 -32.95 -7.25
CA ALA A 156 -3.15 -32.08 -6.37
C ALA A 156 -2.43 -30.95 -7.13
N VAL A 157 -1.81 -31.27 -8.28
CA VAL A 157 -1.17 -30.25 -9.13
C VAL A 157 -2.20 -29.26 -9.68
N LYS A 158 -3.37 -29.72 -10.11
CA LYS A 158 -4.45 -28.86 -10.62
C LYS A 158 -5.02 -27.95 -9.54
N GLU A 159 -5.23 -28.46 -8.33
CA GLU A 159 -5.70 -27.68 -7.18
C GLU A 159 -4.67 -26.62 -6.80
N ALA A 160 -3.39 -26.99 -6.68
CA ALA A 160 -2.31 -26.05 -6.40
C ALA A 160 -2.18 -24.96 -7.48
N ALA A 161 -2.35 -25.32 -8.77
CA ALA A 161 -2.39 -24.35 -9.86
C ALA A 161 -3.61 -23.41 -9.76
N THR A 162 -4.75 -23.90 -9.29
CA THR A 162 -5.96 -23.08 -9.06
C THR A 162 -5.75 -22.11 -7.90
N SER A 163 -5.22 -22.59 -6.78
CA SER A 163 -4.81 -21.74 -5.66
C SER A 163 -3.79 -20.69 -6.12
N LEU A 164 -2.86 -21.07 -6.98
CA LEU A 164 -1.91 -20.11 -7.52
C LEU A 164 -2.58 -18.98 -8.32
N GLN A 165 -3.62 -19.28 -9.11
CA GLN A 165 -4.40 -18.23 -9.78
C GLN A 165 -5.12 -17.33 -8.77
N ASN A 166 -5.65 -17.89 -7.68
CA ASN A 166 -6.30 -17.13 -6.61
C ASN A 166 -5.31 -16.22 -5.88
N VAL A 167 -4.11 -16.74 -5.59
CA VAL A 167 -2.99 -15.98 -5.03
C VAL A 167 -2.61 -14.83 -5.96
N GLY A 168 -2.50 -15.07 -7.27
CA GLY A 168 -2.24 -14.03 -8.26
C GLY A 168 -3.30 -12.92 -8.26
N LYS A 169 -4.59 -13.29 -8.18
CA LYS A 169 -5.69 -12.31 -8.04
C LYS A 169 -5.61 -11.55 -6.71
N GLY A 170 -5.25 -12.24 -5.63
CA GLY A 170 -5.05 -11.66 -4.31
C GLY A 170 -3.92 -10.63 -4.31
N LEU A 171 -2.78 -10.95 -4.92
CA LEU A 171 -1.66 -10.03 -5.12
C LEU A 171 -2.05 -8.81 -5.96
N GLN A 172 -2.80 -9.01 -7.04
CA GLN A 172 -3.29 -7.91 -7.88
C GLN A 172 -4.25 -6.99 -7.09
N LYS A 173 -5.15 -7.58 -6.29
CA LYS A 173 -6.03 -6.84 -5.37
C LYS A 173 -5.22 -6.11 -4.30
N ALA A 174 -4.22 -6.74 -3.71
CA ALA A 174 -3.35 -6.14 -2.69
C ALA A 174 -2.57 -4.95 -3.25
N SER A 175 -1.98 -5.10 -4.44
CA SER A 175 -1.29 -4.01 -5.15
C SER A 175 -2.23 -2.82 -5.42
N THR A 176 -3.45 -3.08 -5.92
CA THR A 176 -4.43 -2.01 -6.17
C THR A 176 -4.92 -1.38 -4.86
N GLY A 177 -5.14 -2.20 -3.82
CA GLY A 177 -5.63 -1.77 -2.52
C GLY A 177 -4.63 -0.90 -1.76
N MET A 178 -3.33 -1.15 -1.91
CA MET A 178 -2.27 -0.44 -1.20
C MET A 178 -2.29 1.07 -1.47
N SER A 179 -2.60 1.50 -2.70
CA SER A 179 -2.72 2.93 -3.05
C SER A 179 -3.90 3.65 -2.38
N SER A 180 -4.85 2.90 -1.83
CA SER A 180 -6.06 3.40 -1.15
C SER A 180 -6.16 2.98 0.31
N ALA A 181 -5.13 2.32 0.83
CA ALA A 181 -5.12 1.78 2.17
C ALA A 181 -5.08 2.91 3.22
N LYS A 182 -5.86 2.77 4.28
CA LYS A 182 -6.02 3.80 5.31
C LYS A 182 -4.68 4.06 6.02
N GLY A 183 -4.38 5.33 6.30
CA GLY A 183 -3.19 5.73 7.06
C GLY A 183 -1.87 5.66 6.28
N THR A 184 -1.86 5.11 5.06
CA THR A 184 -0.64 4.98 4.25
C THR A 184 -0.07 6.32 3.81
N ALA A 185 -0.91 7.31 3.51
CA ALA A 185 -0.46 8.65 3.12
C ALA A 185 0.24 9.39 4.27
N GLU A 186 -0.29 9.29 5.49
CA GLU A 186 0.33 9.88 6.69
C GLU A 186 1.61 9.14 7.08
N VAL A 187 1.63 7.81 6.97
CA VAL A 187 2.84 6.99 7.17
C VAL A 187 3.91 7.33 6.13
N GLU A 188 3.55 7.48 4.86
CA GLU A 188 4.47 7.90 3.80
C GLU A 188 5.05 9.29 4.10
N ALA A 189 4.21 10.24 4.51
CA ALA A 189 4.64 11.59 4.88
C ALA A 189 5.63 11.58 6.05
N ALA A 190 5.38 10.78 7.09
CA ALA A 190 6.29 10.58 8.21
C ALA A 190 7.56 9.79 7.84
N GLY A 191 7.49 8.98 6.78
CA GLY A 191 8.55 8.11 6.30
C GLY A 191 9.50 8.75 5.30
N LYS A 192 9.22 9.96 4.79
CA LYS A 192 10.01 10.62 3.73
C LYS A 192 11.50 10.64 3.99
N ASP A 193 11.92 10.80 5.25
CA ASP A 193 13.32 10.86 5.63
C ASP A 193 13.90 9.53 6.13
N GLN A 194 13.06 8.50 6.33
CA GLN A 194 13.46 7.22 6.90
C GLN A 194 14.23 6.35 5.90
N PRO A 195 15.36 5.74 6.28
CA PRO A 195 16.20 4.96 5.38
C PRO A 195 15.48 3.83 4.65
N ASN A 196 14.64 3.05 5.34
CA ASN A 196 13.94 1.93 4.71
C ASN A 196 12.83 2.38 3.77
N CYS A 197 12.09 3.45 4.10
CA CYS A 197 11.06 3.98 3.21
C CYS A 197 11.66 4.53 1.91
N LYS A 198 12.86 5.13 1.97
CA LYS A 198 13.59 5.57 0.77
C LYS A 198 13.95 4.43 -0.18
N LYS A 199 14.20 3.22 0.33
CA LYS A 199 14.51 2.04 -0.49
C LYS A 199 13.30 1.53 -1.28
N LEU A 200 12.07 1.79 -0.79
CA LEU A 200 10.83 1.37 -1.45
C LEU A 200 10.42 2.29 -2.60
N ASN A 201 10.83 3.56 -2.55
CA ASN A 201 10.49 4.59 -3.53
C ASN A 201 11.57 4.79 -4.62
N GLY A 202 12.61 3.95 -4.61
CA GLY A 202 13.79 4.04 -5.48
C GLY A 202 13.70 3.16 -6.73
#